data_AF-A0A2E8J3M5-F1
#
_entry.id   AF-A0A2E8J3M5-F1
#
_cell.length_a   1.000
_cell.length_b   1.000
_cell.length_c   1.000
_cell.angle_alpha   90.00
_cell.angle_beta   90.00
_cell.angle_gamma   90.00
#
_symmetry.space_group_name_H-M   'P 1'
#
loop_
_entity.id
_entity.type
_entity.pdbx_description
1 polymer ?
#
loop_
_entity_poly.entity_id
_entity_poly.type
_entity_poly.pdbx_seq_one_letter_code
_entity_poly.pdbx_strand_id
1 'polypeptide(L)'
;MIPDLIVASPAECAAGTAKKVSKVMGMAEGEIRHDDRIYATNLGTLLEVVAALPETDNRILLIGHNPGLEQLLAWLSSKGSSLPDEDKRLAPATLAIVKIADA
;
A
#
# COMPACT_ATOMS: atom_id res chain seq x y z
N MET A 1 1.54 -15.99 -1.51
CA MET A 1 1.77 -15.06 -0.39
C MET A 1 0.44 -14.40 -0.08
N ILE A 2 -0.01 -14.39 1.18
CA ILE A 2 -1.28 -13.77 1.63
C ILE A 2 -0.90 -12.69 2.65
N PRO A 3 -1.41 -11.44 2.56
CA PRO A 3 -1.14 -10.42 3.56
C PRO A 3 -1.87 -10.76 4.87
N ASP A 4 -1.31 -10.30 5.98
CA ASP A 4 -1.91 -10.43 7.31
C ASP A 4 -2.91 -9.27 7.57
N LEU A 5 -2.70 -8.13 6.92
CA LEU A 5 -3.58 -6.96 6.97
C LEU A 5 -3.68 -6.28 5.59
N ILE A 6 -4.88 -5.88 5.20
CA ILE A 6 -5.12 -4.97 4.07
C ILE A 6 -5.43 -3.58 4.62
N VAL A 7 -4.69 -2.56 4.20
CA VAL A 7 -5.02 -1.15 4.50
C VAL A 7 -5.37 -0.44 3.20
N ALA A 8 -6.59 0.08 3.10
CA ALA A 8 -7.13 0.59 1.85
C ALA A 8 -7.71 2.00 2.00
N SER A 9 -7.58 2.81 0.95
CA SER A 9 -8.35 4.06 0.82
C SER A 9 -9.86 3.75 0.88
N PRO A 10 -10.69 4.62 1.48
CA PRO A 10 -12.14 4.47 1.48
C PRO A 10 -12.79 4.71 0.11
N ALA A 11 -12.04 5.21 -0.88
CA ALA A 11 -12.55 5.45 -2.22
C ALA A 11 -13.13 4.15 -2.82
N GLU A 12 -14.26 4.24 -3.50
CA GLU A 12 -15.04 3.09 -3.94
C GLU A 12 -14.23 2.07 -4.76
N CYS A 13 -13.35 2.56 -5.65
CA CYS A 13 -12.48 1.71 -6.45
C CYS A 13 -11.42 0.94 -5.62
N ALA A 14 -10.83 1.60 -4.60
CA ALA A 14 -9.85 1.00 -3.71
C ALA A 14 -10.52 0.01 -2.75
N ALA A 15 -11.63 0.40 -2.14
CA ALA A 15 -12.43 -0.47 -1.28
C ALA A 15 -12.97 -1.68 -2.04
N GLY A 16 -13.41 -1.50 -3.30
CA GLY A 16 -13.84 -2.58 -4.18
C GLY A 16 -12.71 -3.56 -4.50
N THR A 17 -11.50 -3.06 -4.72
CA THR A 17 -10.30 -3.89 -4.91
C THR A 17 -9.97 -4.69 -3.65
N ALA A 18 -9.96 -4.02 -2.48
CA ALA A 18 -9.70 -4.67 -1.19
C ALA A 18 -10.66 -5.83 -0.92
N LYS A 19 -11.97 -5.61 -1.11
CA LYS A 19 -12.99 -6.66 -0.94
C LYS A 19 -12.78 -7.85 -1.87
N LYS A 20 -12.46 -7.60 -3.14
CA LYS A 20 -12.21 -8.67 -4.13
C LYS A 20 -10.97 -9.49 -3.76
N VAL A 21 -9.88 -8.81 -3.40
CA VAL A 21 -8.61 -9.45 -3.00
C VAL A 21 -8.81 -10.30 -1.74
N SER A 22 -9.39 -9.71 -0.68
CA SER A 22 -9.71 -10.40 0.57
C SER A 22 -10.54 -11.66 0.34
N LYS A 23 -11.59 -11.57 -0.48
CA LYS A 23 -12.46 -12.70 -0.79
C LYS A 23 -11.72 -13.85 -1.49
N VAL A 24 -10.88 -13.53 -2.49
CA VAL A 24 -10.11 -14.56 -3.22
C VAL A 24 -9.05 -15.19 -2.33
N MET A 25 -8.49 -14.43 -1.39
CA MET A 25 -7.48 -14.92 -0.45
C MET A 25 -8.05 -15.66 0.77
N GLY A 26 -9.38 -15.67 0.93
CA GLY A 26 -10.04 -16.29 2.08
C GLY A 26 -9.84 -15.53 3.40
N MET A 27 -9.51 -14.24 3.32
CA MET A 27 -9.32 -13.37 4.47
C MET A 27 -10.66 -12.97 5.09
N ALA A 28 -10.69 -12.82 6.41
CA ALA A 28 -11.85 -12.36 7.15
C ALA A 28 -12.11 -10.86 6.91
N GLU A 29 -13.36 -10.42 6.99
CA GLU A 29 -13.72 -9.01 6.74
C GLU A 29 -13.03 -8.02 7.70
N GLY A 30 -12.70 -8.46 8.92
CA GLY A 30 -11.97 -7.66 9.91
C GLY A 30 -10.51 -7.39 9.57
N GLU A 31 -9.98 -8.06 8.53
CA GLU A 31 -8.59 -7.90 8.07
C GLU A 31 -8.46 -6.81 6.99
N ILE A 32 -9.55 -6.10 6.67
CA ILE A 32 -9.54 -4.88 5.87
C ILE A 32 -9.73 -3.66 6.77
N ARG A 33 -8.69 -2.83 6.85
CA ARG A 33 -8.74 -1.53 7.51
C ARG A 33 -8.84 -0.41 6.47
N HIS A 34 -9.87 0.42 6.59
CA HIS A 34 -9.95 1.64 5.80
C HIS A 34 -9.21 2.79 6.51
N ASP A 35 -8.41 3.54 5.74
CA ASP A 35 -7.68 4.71 6.24
C ASP A 35 -7.74 5.84 5.21
N ASP A 36 -8.36 6.96 5.60
CA ASP A 36 -8.54 8.13 4.74
C ASP A 36 -7.20 8.69 4.24
N ARG A 37 -6.13 8.51 5.03
CA ARG A 37 -4.77 8.96 4.69
C ARG A 37 -4.20 8.23 3.48
N ILE A 38 -4.67 7.01 3.17
CA ILE A 38 -4.25 6.27 1.96
C ILE A 38 -4.80 6.92 0.68
N TYR A 39 -5.81 7.79 0.78
CA TYR A 39 -6.24 8.63 -0.34
C TYR A 39 -5.25 9.77 -0.65
N ALA A 40 -4.33 10.08 0.28
CA ALA A 40 -3.40 11.17 0.09
C ALA A 40 -2.44 10.95 -1.08
N THR A 41 -2.14 12.03 -1.79
CA THR A 41 -1.23 12.03 -2.94
C THR A 41 0.22 12.33 -2.57
N ASN A 42 0.50 12.61 -1.29
CA ASN A 42 1.82 13.00 -0.82
C ASN A 42 2.50 11.88 -0.02
N LEU A 43 3.83 11.79 -0.16
CA LEU A 43 4.66 10.76 0.46
C LEU A 43 4.64 10.82 2.00
N GLY A 44 4.69 12.01 2.60
CA GLY A 44 4.79 12.17 4.06
C GLY A 44 3.63 11.52 4.80
N THR A 45 2.40 11.77 4.35
CA THR A 45 1.19 11.17 4.93
C THR A 45 1.20 9.64 4.78
N LEU A 46 1.69 9.10 3.66
CA LEU A 46 1.77 7.65 3.49
C LEU A 46 2.86 7.02 4.38
N LEU A 47 3.96 7.72 4.63
CA LEU A 47 4.97 7.28 5.59
C LEU A 47 4.41 7.26 7.02
N GLU A 48 3.57 8.22 7.40
CA GLU A 48 2.87 8.20 8.70
C GLU A 48 1.91 7.00 8.81
N VAL A 49 1.24 6.61 7.72
CA VAL A 49 0.42 5.39 7.72
C VAL A 49 1.30 4.17 7.94
N VAL A 50 2.39 4.03 7.17
CA VAL A 50 3.32 2.90 7.31
C VAL A 50 3.92 2.82 8.71
N ALA A 51 4.34 3.95 9.28
CA ALA A 51 4.90 4.01 10.64
C ALA A 51 3.88 3.71 11.74
N ALA A 52 2.58 3.83 11.47
CA ALA A 52 1.50 3.52 12.41
C ALA A 52 0.99 2.07 12.31
N LEU A 53 1.54 1.27 11.39
CA LEU A 53 1.19 -0.14 11.25
C LEU A 53 1.76 -0.95 12.42
N PRO A 54 1.04 -1.96 12.92
CA PRO A 54 1.52 -2.78 14.02
C PRO A 54 2.72 -3.63 13.58
N GLU A 55 3.76 -3.69 14.42
CA GLU A 55 4.97 -4.49 14.17
C GLU A 55 4.70 -6.00 14.16
N THR A 56 3.53 -6.44 14.66
CA THR A 56 3.13 -7.85 14.67
C THR A 56 2.70 -8.36 13.30
N ASP A 57 2.37 -7.47 12.36
CA ASP A 57 1.90 -7.84 11.03
C ASP A 57 3.09 -7.94 10.06
N ASN A 58 3.47 -9.17 9.72
CA ASN A 58 4.66 -9.42 8.90
C ASN A 58 4.47 -9.04 7.42
N ARG A 59 3.23 -8.96 6.93
CA ARG A 59 2.91 -8.67 5.53
C ARG A 59 1.67 -7.81 5.43
N ILE A 60 1.83 -6.60 4.90
CA ILE A 60 0.74 -5.64 4.78
C ILE A 60 0.53 -5.29 3.31
N LEU A 61 -0.74 -5.30 2.87
CA LEU A 61 -1.14 -4.86 1.54
C LEU A 61 -1.75 -3.47 1.61
N LEU A 62 -1.09 -2.48 1.01
CA LEU A 62 -1.63 -1.14 0.84
C LEU A 62 -2.39 -1.03 -0.51
N ILE A 63 -3.62 -0.50 -0.47
CA ILE A 63 -4.44 -0.27 -1.67
C ILE A 63 -4.87 1.20 -1.71
N GLY A 64 -4.27 1.96 -2.62
CA GLY A 64 -4.43 3.40 -2.72
C GLY A 64 -4.27 3.92 -4.14
N HIS A 65 -3.74 5.13 -4.25
CA HIS A 65 -3.77 5.89 -5.50
C HIS A 65 -2.38 6.42 -5.88
N ASN A 66 -2.17 6.57 -7.18
CA ASN A 66 -1.03 7.31 -7.70
C ASN A 66 -1.34 8.82 -7.70
N PRO A 67 -0.33 9.69 -7.55
CA PRO A 67 1.11 9.39 -7.52
C PRO A 67 1.64 8.98 -6.13
N GLY A 68 0.80 8.93 -5.09
CA GLY A 68 1.25 8.66 -3.72
C GLY A 68 1.96 7.31 -3.57
N LEU A 69 1.35 6.23 -4.10
CA LEU A 69 1.96 4.89 -4.06
C LEU A 69 3.27 4.79 -4.85
N GLU A 70 3.36 5.48 -5.99
CA GLU A 70 4.59 5.56 -6.80
C GLU A 70 5.74 6.19 -5.99
N GLN A 71 5.46 7.32 -5.34
CA GLN A 71 6.42 8.01 -4.48
C GLN A 71 6.83 7.15 -3.27
N LEU A 72 5.87 6.45 -2.64
CA LEU A 72 6.15 5.56 -1.51
C LEU A 72 7.04 4.39 -1.94
N LEU A 73 6.68 3.73 -3.04
CA LEU A 73 7.46 2.62 -3.60
C LEU A 73 8.89 3.07 -3.92
N ALA A 74 9.03 4.23 -4.56
CA ALA A 74 10.33 4.81 -4.88
C ALA A 74 11.17 5.05 -3.63
N TRP A 75 10.58 5.68 -2.61
CA TRP A 75 11.25 5.99 -1.36
C TRP A 75 11.74 4.71 -0.67
N LEU A 76 10.86 3.70 -0.52
CA LEU A 76 11.17 2.43 0.13
C LEU A 76 12.20 1.59 -0.65
N SER A 77 12.18 1.67 -1.98
CA SER A 77 13.10 0.91 -2.84
C SER A 77 14.47 1.57 -2.96
N SER A 78 14.55 2.89 -2.75
CA SER A 78 15.80 3.62 -2.85
C SER A 78 16.54 3.56 -1.50
N LYS A 79 17.76 3.03 -1.48
CA LYS A 79 18.74 3.35 -0.41
C LYS A 79 19.29 4.79 -0.56
N GLY A 80 18.51 5.72 -1.11
CA GLY A 80 18.89 7.12 -1.33
C GLY A 80 19.27 7.50 -2.76
N SER A 81 18.47 7.16 -3.78
CA SER A 81 18.60 7.83 -5.09
C SER A 81 17.34 7.72 -5.98
N SER A 82 16.85 8.91 -6.36
CA SER A 82 15.87 9.32 -7.38
C SER A 82 14.53 8.56 -7.49
N LEU A 83 13.45 9.34 -7.43
CA LEU A 83 12.11 8.95 -7.86
C LEU A 83 12.15 8.29 -9.26
N PRO A 84 11.30 7.29 -9.54
CA PRO A 84 11.17 6.71 -10.87
C PRO A 84 10.88 7.82 -11.89
N ASP A 85 11.40 7.65 -13.11
CA ASP A 85 11.03 8.47 -14.28
C ASP A 85 9.51 8.70 -14.28
N GLU A 86 9.06 9.92 -14.57
CA GLU A 86 7.62 10.24 -14.68
C GLU A 86 6.90 9.36 -15.71
N ASP A 87 7.65 8.76 -16.64
CA ASP A 87 7.18 7.79 -17.63
C ASP A 87 6.94 6.36 -17.08
N LYS A 88 7.31 6.08 -15.82
CA LYS A 88 7.12 4.79 -15.16
C LYS A 88 5.99 4.84 -14.14
N ARG A 89 4.78 5.13 -14.63
CA ARG A 89 3.57 5.10 -13.82
C ARG A 89 3.14 3.65 -13.56
N LEU A 90 2.69 3.39 -12.35
CA LEU A 90 2.03 2.12 -12.04
C LEU A 90 0.65 2.13 -12.68
N ALA A 91 0.36 1.18 -13.58
CA ALA A 91 -0.98 1.02 -14.12
C ALA A 91 -1.97 0.65 -12.99
N PRO A 92 -3.29 0.91 -13.14
CA PRO A 92 -4.29 0.43 -12.19
C PRO A 92 -4.16 -1.07 -11.94
N ALA A 93 -4.31 -1.49 -10.68
CA ALA A 93 -4.13 -2.87 -10.21
C ALA A 93 -2.71 -3.45 -10.38
N THR A 94 -1.69 -2.62 -10.63
CA THR A 94 -0.29 -3.06 -10.52
C THR A 94 0.03 -3.46 -9.07
N LEU A 95 0.72 -4.58 -8.90
CA LEU A 95 1.23 -5.05 -7.61
C LEU A 95 2.74 -4.86 -7.56
N ALA A 96 3.22 -4.09 -6.57
CA ALA A 96 4.63 -4.01 -6.21
C ALA A 96 4.84 -4.69 -4.86
N ILE A 97 5.94 -5.43 -4.71
CA ILE A 97 6.31 -6.12 -3.47
C ILE A 97 7.64 -5.56 -3.01
N VAL A 98 7.65 -4.95 -1.83
CA VAL A 98 8.86 -4.46 -1.18
C VAL A 98 9.15 -5.33 0.03
N LYS A 99 10.38 -5.84 0.12
CA LYS A 99 10.88 -6.54 1.30
C LYS A 99 11.78 -5.59 2.08
N ILE A 100 11.33 -5.19 3.27
CA ILE A 100 12.15 -4.44 4.21
C ILE A 100 12.99 -5.46 4.98
N ALA A 101 14.31 -5.28 5.00
CA ALA A 101 15.18 -6.10 5.82
C ALA A 101 15.07 -5.65 7.28
N ASP A 102 15.07 -6.59 8.22
CA ASP A 102 15.18 -6.28 9.64
C ASP A 102 16.46 -5.46 9.86
N ALA A 103 16.32 -4.35 10.59
CA ALA A 103 17.44 -3.49 10.97
C ALA A 103 18.33 -4.16 12.03
#